data_AF-A0A6I2RB56-F1
#
_entry.id   AF-A0A6I2RB56-F1
#
_cell.length_a   1.000
_cell.length_b   1.000
_cell.length_c   1.000
_cell.angle_alpha   90.00
_cell.angle_beta   90.00
_cell.angle_gamma   90.00
#
_symmetry.space_group_name_H-M   'P 1'
#
loop_
_entity.id
_entity.type
_entity.pdbx_description
1 polymer ?
#
loop_
_entity_poly.entity_id
_entity_poly.type
_entity_poly.pdbx_seq_one_letter_code
_entity_poly.pdbx_strand_id
1 'polypeptide(L)'
;MATLLLGALVQDGKRNQFPTAYSGGKFGLADADGTQPIPWLVSGGTLFCCHNLLTGISWKALSQDSKVFGCKAEIEGFKFLCRIPYPGTTPGGEWDAAVDLAQGDDRILHWKNYRSWCQSAGMDSVTRVVRGGGAAKEWQSYPENGYAGWRPILEPKGVPIPESGLRLQAGYELLVWGTDCVLRGKILDQSDYDLVLQSSGTWFADDAGSLFRPLEKKLRTIIVDKSQVRMVQIGRFIGS
;
A
#
# COMPACT_ATOMS: atom_id res chain seq x y z
N MET A 1 -8.73 -6.62 11.17
CA MET A 1 -7.93 -5.65 10.38
C MET A 1 -7.73 -6.21 8.99
N ALA A 2 -8.01 -5.41 7.97
CA ALA A 2 -8.22 -5.93 6.63
C ALA A 2 -7.17 -5.32 5.66
N THR A 3 -6.47 -6.17 4.91
CA THR A 3 -5.34 -5.80 4.04
C THR A 3 -5.70 -5.87 2.56
N LEU A 4 -5.40 -4.83 1.79
CA LEU A 4 -5.53 -4.87 0.32
C LEU A 4 -4.45 -5.79 -0.26
N LEU A 5 -4.82 -6.70 -1.16
CA LEU A 5 -3.89 -7.52 -1.92
C LEU A 5 -3.64 -6.87 -3.29
N LEU A 6 -2.39 -6.52 -3.57
CA LEU A 6 -2.03 -5.77 -4.79
C LEU A 6 -0.56 -6.00 -5.18
N GLY A 7 -0.33 -6.39 -6.44
CA GLY A 7 1.01 -6.47 -7.02
C GLY A 7 1.89 -7.62 -6.50
N ALA A 8 3.09 -7.69 -7.07
CA ALA A 8 4.13 -8.68 -6.78
C ALA A 8 5.52 -8.03 -6.73
N LEU A 9 6.43 -8.63 -5.96
CA LEU A 9 7.85 -8.25 -5.93
C LEU A 9 8.54 -8.75 -7.21
N VAL A 10 9.31 -7.88 -7.85
CA VAL A 10 10.19 -8.23 -8.97
C VAL A 10 11.63 -7.86 -8.66
N GLN A 11 12.56 -8.78 -8.95
CA GLN A 11 14.00 -8.56 -8.90
C GLN A 11 14.62 -9.18 -10.17
N ASP A 12 15.43 -8.40 -10.88
CA ASP A 12 16.08 -8.75 -12.15
C ASP A 12 15.12 -9.39 -13.17
N GLY A 13 13.94 -8.79 -13.30
CA GLY A 13 12.88 -9.23 -14.22
C GLY A 13 12.12 -10.47 -13.79
N LYS A 14 12.46 -11.09 -12.65
CA LYS A 14 11.78 -12.27 -12.10
C LYS A 14 10.85 -11.87 -10.96
N ARG A 15 9.64 -12.41 -10.97
CA ARG A 15 8.75 -12.35 -9.80
C ARG A 15 9.30 -13.23 -8.69
N ASN A 16 9.32 -12.72 -7.48
CA ASN A 16 9.85 -13.43 -6.31
C ASN A 16 8.84 -13.42 -5.17
N GLN A 17 8.92 -14.45 -4.33
CA GLN A 17 8.24 -14.44 -3.04
C GLN A 17 8.86 -13.38 -2.11
N PHE A 18 8.12 -12.96 -1.09
CA PHE A 18 8.62 -12.02 -0.08
C PHE A 18 8.47 -12.59 1.33
N PRO A 19 9.43 -12.27 2.25
CA PRO A 19 10.67 -11.56 1.98
C PRO A 19 11.65 -12.40 1.13
N THR A 20 12.46 -11.74 0.29
CA THR A 20 13.59 -12.36 -0.43
C THR A 20 14.88 -11.55 -0.18
N ALA A 21 16.04 -12.20 -0.20
CA ALA A 21 17.32 -11.52 -0.10
C ALA A 21 17.59 -10.67 -1.37
N TYR A 22 18.07 -9.44 -1.17
CA TYR A 22 18.50 -8.60 -2.27
C TYR A 22 19.73 -9.21 -2.94
N SER A 23 19.65 -9.49 -4.24
CA SER A 23 20.72 -10.14 -5.01
C SER A 23 21.64 -9.15 -5.73
N GLY A 24 21.45 -7.85 -5.52
CA GLY A 24 21.97 -6.83 -6.43
C GLY A 24 21.04 -6.63 -7.62
N GLY A 25 21.29 -5.58 -8.41
CA GLY A 25 20.54 -5.33 -9.63
C GLY A 25 19.21 -4.59 -9.40
N LYS A 26 18.30 -4.73 -10.38
CA LYS A 26 17.06 -3.93 -10.46
C LYS A 26 15.94 -4.62 -9.71
N PHE A 27 15.17 -3.84 -8.96
CA PHE A 27 14.03 -4.34 -8.21
C PHE A 27 12.87 -3.36 -8.21
N GLY A 28 11.66 -3.87 -7.97
CA GLY A 28 10.46 -3.07 -7.98
C GLY A 28 9.20 -3.88 -7.74
N LEU A 29 8.09 -3.28 -8.17
CA LEU A 29 6.76 -3.84 -8.07
C LEU A 29 6.21 -4.06 -9.48
N ALA A 30 5.43 -5.11 -9.66
CA ALA A 30 4.70 -5.39 -10.89
C ALA A 30 3.30 -5.91 -10.56
N ASP A 31 2.50 -6.16 -11.58
CA ASP A 31 1.19 -6.80 -11.42
C ASP A 31 1.32 -8.19 -10.77
N ALA A 32 0.34 -8.51 -9.91
CA ALA A 32 0.19 -9.84 -9.37
C ALA A 32 -0.04 -10.86 -10.50
N ASP A 33 0.55 -12.05 -10.36
CA ASP A 33 0.32 -13.21 -11.24
C ASP A 33 -0.54 -14.29 -10.57
N GLY A 34 -1.11 -13.97 -9.40
CA GLY A 34 -1.99 -14.84 -8.62
C GLY A 34 -1.29 -15.76 -7.62
N THR A 35 0.05 -15.85 -7.61
CA THR A 35 0.76 -16.79 -6.74
C THR A 35 0.99 -16.27 -5.33
N GLN A 36 1.39 -15.00 -5.18
CA GLN A 36 1.57 -14.35 -3.88
C GLN A 36 1.41 -12.83 -4.01
N PRO A 37 0.17 -12.31 -3.96
CA PRO A 37 -0.06 -10.87 -3.98
C PRO A 37 0.43 -10.22 -2.68
N ILE A 38 0.98 -9.00 -2.77
CA ILE A 38 1.51 -8.28 -1.61
C ILE A 38 0.33 -7.78 -0.74
N PRO A 39 0.33 -8.06 0.59
CA PRO A 39 -0.64 -7.49 1.51
C PRO A 39 -0.23 -6.09 1.98
N TRP A 40 -1.19 -5.18 1.89
CA TRP A 40 -1.03 -3.77 2.23
C TRP A 40 -2.05 -3.36 3.30
N LEU A 41 -1.54 -2.73 4.36
CA LEU A 41 -2.37 -2.09 5.36
C LEU A 41 -2.74 -0.68 4.88
N VAL A 42 -4.02 -0.32 4.99
CA VAL A 42 -4.46 1.06 4.69
C VAL A 42 -4.19 1.92 5.92
N SER A 43 -3.36 2.95 5.78
CA SER A 43 -2.98 3.84 6.88
C SER A 43 -2.71 5.25 6.36
N GLY A 44 -3.38 6.26 6.92
CA GLY A 44 -3.18 7.67 6.56
C GLY A 44 -3.43 7.99 5.09
N GLY A 45 -4.35 7.27 4.43
CA GLY A 45 -4.60 7.40 2.99
C GLY A 45 -3.48 6.85 2.09
N THR A 46 -2.64 5.96 2.61
CA THR A 46 -1.59 5.25 1.87
C THR A 46 -1.74 3.74 2.01
N LEU A 47 -1.05 2.98 1.15
CA LEU A 47 -0.85 1.55 1.33
C LEU A 47 0.50 1.30 1.99
N PHE A 48 0.49 0.86 3.24
CA PHE A 48 1.69 0.48 3.99
C PHE A 48 1.96 -1.02 3.82
N CYS A 49 3.12 -1.40 3.29
CA CYS A 49 3.40 -2.83 3.07
C CYS A 49 3.52 -3.59 4.40
N CYS A 50 2.83 -4.72 4.49
CA CYS A 50 2.83 -5.57 5.68
C CYS A 50 4.17 -6.31 5.87
N HIS A 51 5.03 -6.37 4.85
CA HIS A 51 6.32 -7.05 4.91
C HIS A 51 7.48 -6.16 4.44
N ASN A 52 8.69 -6.47 4.91
CA ASN A 52 9.86 -6.21 4.10
C ASN A 52 9.77 -7.10 2.85
N LEU A 53 9.79 -6.51 1.65
CA LEU A 53 9.80 -7.26 0.41
C LEU A 53 11.22 -7.78 0.11
N LEU A 54 12.22 -6.93 0.31
CA LEU A 54 13.62 -7.32 0.26
C LEU A 54 14.26 -7.24 1.64
N THR A 55 15.21 -8.13 1.88
CA THR A 55 16.12 -8.11 3.03
C THR A 55 17.56 -8.01 2.54
N GLY A 56 18.49 -7.59 3.40
CA GLY A 56 19.90 -7.52 3.01
C GLY A 56 20.23 -6.34 2.07
N ILE A 57 19.36 -5.34 1.96
CA ILE A 57 19.57 -4.17 1.12
C ILE A 57 20.04 -2.98 1.97
N SER A 58 20.96 -2.17 1.45
CA SER A 58 21.42 -0.96 2.12
C SER A 58 20.52 0.23 1.82
N TRP A 59 20.51 1.21 2.72
CA TRP A 59 19.78 2.46 2.47
C TRP A 59 20.34 3.19 1.23
N LYS A 60 21.66 3.13 1.03
CA LYS A 60 22.31 3.70 -0.15
C LYS A 60 21.81 3.08 -1.46
N ALA A 61 21.66 1.75 -1.52
CA ALA A 61 21.09 1.07 -2.69
C ALA A 61 19.64 1.51 -2.95
N LEU A 62 18.81 1.62 -1.89
CA LEU A 62 17.46 2.18 -2.00
C LEU A 62 17.47 3.61 -2.55
N SER A 63 18.41 4.44 -2.08
CA SER A 63 18.54 5.84 -2.52
C SER A 63 18.93 5.93 -3.99
N GLN A 64 19.82 5.05 -4.47
CA GLN A 64 20.28 5.02 -5.87
C GLN A 64 19.15 4.64 -6.84
N ASP A 65 18.21 3.80 -6.44
CA ASP A 65 17.02 3.44 -7.22
C ASP A 65 15.78 4.30 -6.90
N SER A 66 15.98 5.47 -6.27
CA SER A 66 14.92 6.42 -5.90
C SER A 66 13.80 5.83 -5.03
N LYS A 67 14.08 4.76 -4.28
CA LYS A 67 13.10 4.09 -3.41
C LYS A 67 12.92 4.76 -2.06
N VAL A 68 13.86 5.62 -1.65
CA VAL A 68 13.79 6.31 -0.36
C VAL A 68 12.65 7.33 -0.36
N PHE A 69 12.71 8.33 -1.26
CA PHE A 69 11.78 9.46 -1.26
C PHE A 69 10.63 9.32 -2.25
N GLY A 70 10.79 8.48 -3.28
CA GLY A 70 9.71 8.24 -4.24
C GLY A 70 10.19 7.89 -5.63
N CYS A 71 9.61 6.83 -6.17
CA CYS A 71 9.65 6.47 -7.57
C CYS A 71 8.23 6.22 -8.07
N LYS A 72 7.98 6.47 -9.36
CA LYS A 72 6.67 6.13 -9.96
C LYS A 72 6.51 4.62 -10.00
N ALA A 73 5.34 4.14 -9.60
CA ALA A 73 4.96 2.74 -9.72
C ALA A 73 3.58 2.65 -10.38
N GLU A 74 3.41 1.66 -11.26
CA GLU A 74 2.13 1.28 -11.82
C GLU A 74 1.90 -0.20 -11.53
N ILE A 75 0.79 -0.51 -10.88
CA ILE A 75 0.43 -1.86 -10.46
C ILE A 75 -1.02 -2.07 -10.82
N GLU A 76 -1.28 -3.04 -11.69
CA GLU A 76 -2.62 -3.41 -12.16
C GLU A 76 -3.36 -2.23 -12.82
N GLY A 77 -2.58 -1.30 -13.41
CA GLY A 77 -3.06 -0.05 -14.01
C GLY A 77 -3.24 1.11 -13.03
N PHE A 78 -3.13 0.87 -11.72
CA PHE A 78 -3.19 1.92 -10.69
C PHE A 78 -1.82 2.57 -10.51
N LYS A 79 -1.80 3.91 -10.45
CA LYS A 79 -0.57 4.71 -10.37
C LYS A 79 -0.28 5.17 -8.94
N PHE A 80 0.96 5.00 -8.51
CA PHE A 80 1.41 5.33 -7.17
C PHE A 80 2.75 6.07 -7.18
N LEU A 81 3.04 6.80 -6.10
CA LEU A 81 4.41 7.08 -5.69
C LEU A 81 4.83 6.00 -4.67
N CYS A 82 5.87 5.24 -5.00
CA CYS A 82 6.43 4.19 -4.15
C CYS A 82 7.68 4.71 -3.43
N ARG A 83 7.67 4.65 -2.11
CA ARG A 83 8.78 5.10 -1.24
C ARG A 83 8.90 4.21 0.01
N ILE A 84 9.85 4.48 0.90
CA ILE A 84 9.90 3.84 2.23
C ILE A 84 9.19 4.70 3.29
N PRO A 85 8.89 4.16 4.50
CA PRO A 85 8.20 4.91 5.54
C PRO A 85 8.93 6.16 6.02
N TYR A 86 8.15 7.20 6.27
CA TYR A 86 8.56 8.32 7.10
C TYR A 86 8.39 7.92 8.59
N PRO A 87 9.47 7.87 9.37
CA PRO A 87 9.45 7.34 10.74
C PRO A 87 8.96 8.37 11.77
N GLY A 88 8.59 9.60 11.35
CA GLY A 88 8.26 10.68 12.26
C GLY A 88 9.47 11.26 13.01
N THR A 89 9.20 12.25 13.84
CA THR A 89 10.14 12.76 14.86
C THR A 89 9.87 12.03 16.18
N THR A 90 10.64 10.98 16.45
CA THR A 90 10.86 10.33 17.77
C THR A 90 9.76 10.47 18.85
N PRO A 91 8.93 9.43 19.10
CA PRO A 91 8.32 8.43 18.20
C PRO A 91 7.09 8.98 17.46
N GLY A 92 6.70 8.36 16.34
CA GLY A 92 5.50 8.73 15.59
C GLY A 92 5.54 8.33 14.11
N GLY A 93 4.86 9.12 13.28
CA GLY A 93 4.88 8.95 11.82
C GLY A 93 4.13 7.71 11.31
N GLU A 94 4.41 7.34 10.07
CA GLU A 94 3.66 6.33 9.34
C GLU A 94 3.88 4.92 9.90
N TRP A 95 5.07 4.66 10.42
CA TRP A 95 5.38 3.38 11.07
C TRP A 95 4.54 3.17 12.33
N ASP A 96 4.47 4.17 13.21
CA ASP A 96 3.75 4.03 14.48
C ASP A 96 2.26 3.93 14.25
N ALA A 97 1.73 4.72 13.32
CA ALA A 97 0.33 4.60 12.89
C ALA A 97 0.02 3.19 12.37
N ALA A 98 0.90 2.60 11.55
CA ALA A 98 0.71 1.22 11.08
C ALA A 98 0.78 0.21 12.25
N VAL A 99 1.73 0.37 13.18
CA VAL A 99 1.85 -0.50 14.36
C VAL A 99 0.64 -0.40 15.29
N ASP A 100 0.12 0.81 15.51
CA ASP A 100 -1.06 1.05 16.34
C ASP A 100 -2.31 0.43 15.72
N LEU A 101 -2.49 0.60 14.41
CA LEU A 101 -3.54 -0.10 13.65
C LEU A 101 -3.40 -1.61 13.84
N ALA A 102 -2.21 -2.16 13.61
CA ALA A 102 -1.96 -3.59 13.79
C ALA A 102 -1.98 -4.06 15.26
N GLN A 103 -2.19 -3.16 16.24
CA GLN A 103 -2.12 -3.43 17.68
C GLN A 103 -0.80 -4.11 18.10
N GLY A 104 0.30 -3.79 17.40
CA GLY A 104 1.60 -4.43 17.62
C GLY A 104 1.72 -5.88 17.13
N ASP A 105 0.70 -6.43 16.46
CA ASP A 105 0.69 -7.83 16.03
C ASP A 105 1.71 -8.11 14.92
N ASP A 106 2.72 -8.90 15.26
CA ASP A 106 3.77 -9.32 14.33
C ASP A 106 3.24 -10.22 13.20
N ARG A 107 2.08 -10.86 13.37
CA ARG A 107 1.44 -11.65 12.30
C ARG A 107 0.88 -10.77 11.18
N ILE A 108 0.74 -9.47 11.43
CA ILE A 108 0.27 -8.48 10.44
C ILE A 108 1.46 -7.75 9.84
N LEU A 109 2.33 -7.17 10.67
CA LEU A 109 3.40 -6.29 10.17
C LEU A 109 4.75 -6.95 10.04
N HIS A 110 4.96 -8.19 10.50
CA HIS A 110 6.21 -8.94 10.34
C HIS A 110 7.45 -8.10 10.69
N TRP A 111 7.39 -7.42 11.82
CA TRP A 111 8.43 -6.50 12.30
C TRP A 111 9.49 -7.22 13.12
N LYS A 112 9.17 -8.38 13.70
CA LYS A 112 10.04 -9.11 14.61
C LYS A 112 11.24 -9.69 13.87
N ASN A 113 12.43 -9.48 14.42
CA ASN A 113 13.73 -9.87 13.85
C ASN A 113 14.09 -9.21 12.52
N TYR A 114 13.25 -8.33 11.97
CA TYR A 114 13.49 -7.66 10.70
C TYR A 114 13.43 -6.14 10.87
N ARG A 115 14.57 -5.48 10.62
CA ARG A 115 14.65 -4.02 10.56
C ARG A 115 14.16 -3.54 9.20
N SER A 116 13.33 -2.50 9.19
CA SER A 116 12.89 -1.83 7.96
C SER A 116 13.52 -0.45 7.86
N TRP A 117 14.05 -0.10 6.68
CA TRP A 117 14.59 1.23 6.42
C TRP A 117 13.50 2.31 6.42
N CYS A 118 13.86 3.50 6.90
CA CYS A 118 13.02 4.68 6.86
C CYS A 118 13.75 5.88 6.23
N GLN A 119 13.01 6.94 5.90
CA GLN A 119 13.54 8.09 5.14
C GLN A 119 14.54 8.95 5.92
N SER A 120 14.34 9.09 7.23
CA SER A 120 15.05 10.08 8.05
C SER A 120 16.52 9.73 8.30
N ALA A 121 17.33 10.78 8.48
CA ALA A 121 18.65 10.65 9.08
C ALA A 121 18.56 10.05 10.48
N GLY A 122 19.57 9.26 10.85
CA GLY A 122 19.73 8.74 12.20
C GLY A 122 20.33 9.77 13.14
N MET A 123 21.00 9.29 14.19
CA MET A 123 21.72 10.14 15.15
C MET A 123 22.92 10.87 14.49
N ASP A 124 23.54 10.23 13.50
CA ASP A 124 24.72 10.74 12.80
C ASP A 124 24.47 10.89 11.29
N SER A 125 25.27 11.71 10.61
CA SER A 125 25.15 11.99 9.17
C SER A 125 25.26 10.74 8.28
N VAL A 126 25.98 9.71 8.73
CA VAL A 126 26.19 8.43 8.02
C VAL A 126 25.22 7.33 8.45
N THR A 127 24.24 7.67 9.27
CA THR A 127 23.24 6.74 9.79
C THR A 127 21.84 7.10 9.31
N ARG A 128 20.96 6.10 9.30
CA ARG A 128 19.57 6.23 8.90
C ARG A 128 18.68 5.51 9.90
N VAL A 129 17.44 5.96 9.97
CA VAL A 129 16.46 5.36 10.86
C VAL A 129 16.06 3.98 10.31
N VAL A 130 16.04 3.01 11.23
CA VAL A 130 15.34 1.74 11.05
C VAL A 130 14.28 1.56 12.13
N ARG A 131 13.24 0.81 11.78
CA ARG A 131 12.14 0.46 12.68
C ARG A 131 11.90 -1.05 12.70
N GLY A 132 11.29 -1.53 13.78
CA GLY A 132 11.11 -2.97 14.03
C GLY A 132 12.40 -3.63 14.53
N GLY A 133 12.43 -4.96 14.55
CA GLY A 133 13.54 -5.75 15.12
C GLY A 133 13.14 -6.42 16.44
N GLY A 134 13.61 -5.91 17.56
CA GLY A 134 13.33 -6.43 18.90
C GLY A 134 11.96 -6.01 19.46
N ALA A 135 11.46 -4.83 19.09
CA ALA A 135 10.10 -4.37 19.42
C ALA A 135 9.39 -3.70 18.22
N ALA A 136 8.05 -3.74 18.23
CA ALA A 136 7.23 -3.23 17.13
C ALA A 136 7.51 -1.74 16.80
N LYS A 137 7.58 -0.90 17.83
CA LYS A 137 7.91 0.54 17.72
C LYS A 137 9.38 0.83 18.00
N GLU A 138 10.27 -0.16 17.91
CA GLU A 138 11.69 0.07 18.14
C GLU A 138 12.24 1.08 17.14
N TRP A 139 12.99 2.05 17.66
CA TRP A 139 13.73 3.04 16.87
C TRP A 139 15.20 2.72 16.98
N GLN A 140 15.90 2.63 15.86
CA GLN A 140 17.35 2.51 15.89
C GLN A 140 18.00 3.40 14.83
N SER A 141 19.19 3.88 15.16
CA SER A 141 20.11 4.51 14.21
C SER A 141 21.02 3.42 13.63
N TYR A 142 20.99 3.22 12.31
CA TYR A 142 21.75 2.16 11.66
C TYR A 142 22.64 2.73 10.54
N PRO A 143 23.88 2.23 10.33
CA PRO A 143 24.76 2.75 9.28
C PRO A 143 24.11 2.65 7.90
N GLU A 144 24.17 3.71 7.08
CA GLU A 144 23.47 3.76 5.77
C GLU A 144 23.93 2.69 4.77
N ASN A 145 25.16 2.17 4.96
CA ASN A 145 25.76 1.07 4.19
C ASN A 145 25.51 -0.31 4.83
N GLY A 146 24.89 -0.36 6.01
CA GLY A 146 24.48 -1.59 6.66
C GLY A 146 23.33 -2.26 5.91
N TYR A 147 22.91 -3.43 6.40
CA TYR A 147 21.87 -4.24 5.78
C TYR A 147 20.60 -4.27 6.61
N ALA A 148 19.48 -3.85 6.01
CA ALA A 148 18.15 -3.98 6.57
C ALA A 148 17.14 -4.31 5.44
N GLY A 149 15.85 -4.10 5.69
CA GLY A 149 14.78 -4.45 4.78
C GLY A 149 14.20 -3.26 4.00
N TRP A 150 13.75 -3.54 2.78
CA TRP A 150 12.91 -2.65 2.00
C TRP A 150 11.44 -2.96 2.26
N ARG A 151 10.76 -2.05 2.95
CA ARG A 151 9.31 -2.06 3.12
C ARG A 151 8.73 -0.86 2.40
N PRO A 152 8.00 -1.03 1.28
CA PRO A 152 7.43 0.09 0.57
C PRO A 152 6.15 0.64 1.21
N ILE A 153 5.89 1.92 0.94
CA ILE A 153 4.60 2.59 1.06
C ILE A 153 4.20 3.06 -0.34
N LEU A 154 2.93 2.90 -0.70
CA LEU A 154 2.34 3.45 -1.91
C LEU A 154 1.41 4.61 -1.59
N GLU A 155 1.76 5.79 -2.09
CA GLU A 155 0.85 6.93 -2.11
C GLU A 155 0.00 6.89 -3.38
N PRO A 156 -1.34 6.89 -3.29
CA PRO A 156 -2.20 6.88 -4.46
C PRO A 156 -2.05 8.16 -5.28
N LYS A 157 -2.04 8.01 -6.61
CA LYS A 157 -2.16 9.12 -7.57
C LYS A 157 -3.51 9.01 -8.28
N GLY A 158 -4.57 9.28 -7.52
CA GLY A 158 -5.96 9.32 -7.99
C GLY A 158 -6.42 10.72 -8.39
N VAL A 159 -7.70 10.80 -8.76
CA VAL A 159 -8.41 12.05 -9.05
C VAL A 159 -9.64 12.18 -8.16
N PRO A 160 -10.08 13.39 -7.78
CA PRO A 160 -11.39 13.57 -7.16
C PRO A 160 -12.48 13.13 -8.14
N ILE A 161 -13.64 12.72 -7.61
CA ILE A 161 -14.81 12.46 -8.46
C ILE A 161 -15.34 13.81 -8.96
N PRO A 162 -15.45 14.03 -10.29
CA PRO A 162 -16.05 15.26 -10.80
C PRO A 162 -17.53 15.36 -10.40
N GLU A 163 -18.04 16.59 -10.23
CA GLU A 163 -19.48 16.84 -10.00
C GLU A 163 -20.36 16.21 -11.08
N SER A 164 -19.87 16.18 -12.33
CA SER A 164 -20.55 15.57 -13.48
C SER A 164 -20.48 14.03 -13.54
N GLY A 165 -19.93 13.41 -12.49
CA GLY A 165 -19.65 11.97 -12.41
C GLY A 165 -18.36 11.56 -13.14
N LEU A 166 -17.89 10.33 -12.88
CA LEU A 166 -16.71 9.78 -13.56
C LEU A 166 -16.98 9.50 -15.05
N ARG A 167 -18.25 9.29 -15.42
CA ARG A 167 -18.71 8.97 -16.80
C ARG A 167 -17.97 7.80 -17.43
N LEU A 168 -17.51 6.85 -16.61
CA LEU A 168 -16.87 5.62 -17.06
C LEU A 168 -17.92 4.61 -17.53
N GLN A 169 -17.61 3.89 -18.61
CA GLN A 169 -18.36 2.69 -18.97
C GLN A 169 -18.18 1.59 -17.92
N ALA A 170 -19.16 0.71 -17.80
CA ALA A 170 -19.07 -0.48 -16.97
C ALA A 170 -17.86 -1.34 -17.38
N GLY A 171 -17.17 -1.94 -16.40
CA GLY A 171 -16.07 -2.87 -16.63
C GLY A 171 -14.67 -2.34 -16.29
N TYR A 172 -14.51 -1.06 -15.94
CA TYR A 172 -13.24 -0.57 -15.36
C TYR A 172 -13.08 -1.01 -13.91
N GLU A 173 -11.86 -1.37 -13.52
CA GLU A 173 -11.53 -1.57 -12.11
C GLU A 173 -11.19 -0.24 -11.43
N LEU A 174 -11.67 -0.04 -10.21
CA LEU A 174 -11.45 1.16 -9.41
C LEU A 174 -10.82 0.81 -8.05
N LEU A 175 -9.93 1.69 -7.59
CA LEU A 175 -9.66 1.86 -6.17
C LEU A 175 -10.35 3.14 -5.70
N VAL A 176 -11.34 2.98 -4.83
CA VAL A 176 -12.09 4.09 -4.22
C VAL A 176 -11.54 4.34 -2.83
N TRP A 177 -11.00 5.53 -2.62
CA TRP A 177 -10.35 5.91 -1.38
C TRP A 177 -11.29 6.73 -0.52
N GLY A 178 -11.62 6.22 0.67
CA GLY A 178 -12.21 6.98 1.75
C GLY A 178 -11.13 7.64 2.62
N THR A 179 -11.53 8.08 3.83
CA THR A 179 -10.58 8.64 4.81
C THR A 179 -9.59 7.60 5.29
N ASP A 180 -10.09 6.45 5.76
CA ASP A 180 -9.27 5.39 6.40
C ASP A 180 -9.46 4.00 5.77
N CYS A 181 -10.10 3.94 4.61
CA CYS A 181 -10.30 2.68 3.89
C CYS A 181 -10.11 2.85 2.38
N VAL A 182 -9.84 1.73 1.72
CA VAL A 182 -9.82 1.64 0.26
C VAL A 182 -10.70 0.47 -0.17
N LEU A 183 -11.53 0.73 -1.17
CA LEU A 183 -12.41 -0.26 -1.75
C LEU A 183 -11.93 -0.55 -3.18
N ARG A 184 -11.73 -1.83 -3.46
CA ARG A 184 -11.43 -2.32 -4.81
C ARG A 184 -12.66 -2.93 -5.43
N GLY A 185 -13.00 -2.52 -6.64
CA GLY A 185 -14.16 -3.09 -7.35
C GLY A 185 -14.26 -2.65 -8.80
N LYS A 186 -15.01 -3.45 -9.56
CA LYS A 186 -15.34 -3.17 -10.95
C LYS A 186 -16.56 -2.26 -11.02
N ILE A 187 -16.49 -1.15 -11.75
CA ILE A 187 -17.67 -0.30 -11.95
C ILE A 187 -18.72 -1.01 -12.80
N LEU A 188 -19.95 -1.04 -12.31
CA LEU A 188 -21.12 -1.57 -13.00
C LEU A 188 -22.01 -0.44 -13.52
N ASP A 189 -22.20 0.59 -12.71
CA ASP A 189 -23.06 1.72 -13.02
C ASP A 189 -22.68 2.95 -12.18
N GLN A 190 -23.20 4.12 -12.55
CA GLN A 190 -23.05 5.36 -11.78
C GLN A 190 -24.29 6.24 -11.93
N SER A 191 -24.69 6.88 -10.84
CA SER A 191 -25.66 7.98 -10.85
C SER A 191 -24.92 9.30 -10.59
N ASP A 192 -25.64 10.39 -10.37
CA ASP A 192 -25.04 11.65 -9.90
C ASP A 192 -24.49 11.53 -8.47
N TYR A 193 -25.08 10.67 -7.64
CA TYR A 193 -24.76 10.55 -6.21
C TYR A 193 -23.94 9.32 -5.84
N ASP A 194 -24.08 8.23 -6.60
CA ASP A 194 -23.57 6.92 -6.20
C ASP A 194 -22.70 6.29 -7.29
N LEU A 195 -21.74 5.47 -6.86
CA LEU A 195 -21.08 4.49 -7.73
C LEU A 195 -21.57 3.08 -7.38
N VAL A 196 -21.97 2.31 -8.38
CA VAL A 196 -22.34 0.91 -8.19
C VAL A 196 -21.17 0.04 -8.63
N LEU A 197 -20.57 -0.67 -7.69
CA LEU A 197 -19.41 -1.52 -7.94
C LEU A 197 -19.72 -2.99 -7.68
N GLN A 198 -19.08 -3.87 -8.44
CA GLN A 198 -18.90 -5.27 -8.07
C GLN A 198 -17.57 -5.39 -7.32
N SER A 199 -17.62 -5.71 -6.03
CA SER A 199 -16.43 -5.87 -5.20
C SER A 199 -15.59 -7.08 -5.64
N SER A 200 -14.29 -6.89 -5.77
CA SER A 200 -13.32 -7.93 -6.15
C SER A 200 -12.56 -8.56 -4.97
N GLY A 201 -13.02 -8.39 -3.71
CA GLY A 201 -12.30 -8.87 -2.53
C GLY A 201 -13.17 -9.39 -1.37
N THR A 202 -12.52 -9.93 -0.35
CA THR A 202 -13.11 -10.26 0.96
C THR A 202 -13.43 -8.96 1.70
N TRP A 203 -14.73 -8.70 1.87
CA TRP A 203 -15.37 -7.67 2.70
C TRP A 203 -14.42 -7.00 3.70
N PHE A 204 -13.92 -5.81 3.34
CA PHE A 204 -13.17 -4.95 4.25
C PHE A 204 -14.18 -4.10 5.06
N ALA A 205 -15.07 -4.76 5.79
CA ALA A 205 -16.20 -4.12 6.47
C ALA A 205 -16.39 -4.67 7.86
N ASP A 206 -15.42 -4.38 8.73
CA ASP A 206 -15.79 -4.03 10.10
C ASP A 206 -15.73 -2.49 10.27
N ASP A 207 -14.86 -1.78 9.52
CA ASP A 207 -14.59 -0.33 9.74
C ASP A 207 -14.79 0.58 8.51
N ALA A 208 -15.30 0.10 7.37
CA ALA A 208 -15.52 0.97 6.19
C ALA A 208 -16.63 2.04 6.38
N GLY A 209 -17.31 2.02 7.53
CA GLY A 209 -18.28 3.04 7.92
C GLY A 209 -19.40 3.24 6.90
N SER A 210 -19.75 4.50 6.66
CA SER A 210 -20.77 4.96 5.71
C SER A 210 -20.32 4.97 4.25
N LEU A 211 -19.06 4.61 3.92
CA LEU A 211 -18.53 4.76 2.55
C LEU A 211 -19.31 3.94 1.53
N PHE A 212 -19.77 2.75 1.91
CA PHE A 212 -20.55 1.92 1.02
C PHE A 212 -21.64 1.14 1.76
N ARG A 213 -22.63 0.67 1.00
CA ARG A 213 -23.67 -0.23 1.49
C ARG A 213 -23.80 -1.43 0.55
N PRO A 214 -23.90 -2.67 1.07
CA PRO A 214 -24.14 -3.84 0.25
C PRO A 214 -25.56 -3.79 -0.34
N LEU A 215 -25.69 -4.18 -1.60
CA LEU A 215 -27.00 -4.33 -2.24
C LEU A 215 -27.53 -5.74 -1.96
N GLU A 216 -28.47 -5.86 -1.01
CA GLU A 216 -28.96 -7.15 -0.47
C GLU A 216 -29.35 -8.19 -1.53
N LYS A 217 -29.83 -7.74 -2.70
CA LYS A 217 -30.32 -8.61 -3.77
C LYS A 217 -29.26 -9.14 -4.74
N LYS A 218 -28.01 -8.64 -4.68
CA LYS A 218 -26.93 -9.06 -5.60
C LYS A 218 -25.63 -9.33 -4.83
N LEU A 219 -25.15 -10.56 -4.92
CA LEU A 219 -23.87 -10.98 -4.31
C LEU A 219 -22.73 -10.05 -4.77
N ARG A 220 -22.05 -9.45 -3.79
CA ARG A 220 -20.87 -8.57 -3.96
C ARG A 220 -21.11 -7.27 -4.72
N THR A 221 -22.36 -6.87 -4.97
CA THR A 221 -22.65 -5.52 -5.45
C THR A 221 -22.76 -4.56 -4.29
N ILE A 222 -22.09 -3.42 -4.40
CA ILE A 222 -22.05 -2.38 -3.38
C ILE A 222 -22.34 -1.02 -4.01
N ILE A 223 -23.01 -0.17 -3.24
CA ILE A 223 -23.26 1.22 -3.57
C ILE A 223 -22.29 2.05 -2.74
N VAL A 224 -21.49 2.89 -3.40
CA VAL A 224 -20.53 3.79 -2.76
C VAL A 224 -21.12 5.20 -2.73
N ASP A 225 -21.18 5.78 -1.55
CA ASP A 225 -21.57 7.18 -1.34
C ASP A 225 -20.42 8.10 -1.75
N LYS A 226 -20.58 8.84 -2.85
CA LYS A 226 -19.54 9.74 -3.38
C LYS A 226 -19.14 10.84 -2.41
N SER A 227 -20.01 11.25 -1.47
CA SER A 227 -19.70 12.29 -0.49
C SER A 227 -18.60 11.87 0.49
N GLN A 228 -18.42 10.56 0.66
CA GLN A 228 -17.39 9.97 1.52
C GLN A 228 -16.11 9.63 0.74
N VAL A 229 -16.10 9.83 -0.59
CA VAL A 229 -14.95 9.50 -1.45
C VAL A 229 -13.99 10.69 -1.50
N ARG A 230 -12.75 10.45 -1.06
CA ARG A 230 -11.66 11.43 -1.17
C ARG A 230 -11.08 11.48 -2.58
N MET A 231 -10.86 10.31 -3.19
CA MET A 231 -10.36 10.18 -4.55
C MET A 231 -10.65 8.79 -5.11
N VAL A 232 -10.52 8.66 -6.44
CA VAL A 232 -10.60 7.40 -7.15
C VAL A 232 -9.36 7.22 -8.01
N GLN A 233 -8.82 6.01 -8.05
CA GLN A 233 -7.89 5.59 -9.09
C GLN A 233 -8.63 4.70 -10.08
N ILE A 234 -8.46 5.00 -11.36
CA ILE A 234 -9.04 4.24 -12.46
C ILE A 234 -7.95 3.28 -12.94
N GLY A 235 -8.23 1.99 -12.82
CA GLY A 235 -7.36 0.91 -13.26
C GLY A 235 -7.71 0.44 -14.67
N ARG A 236 -7.46 -0.84 -14.94
CA ARG A 236 -7.67 -1.44 -16.26
C ARG A 236 -9.15 -1.70 -16.53
N PHE A 237 -9.49 -1.74 -17.81
CA PHE A 237 -10.74 -2.32 -18.26
C PHE A 237 -10.63 -3.84 -18.20
N ILE A 238 -11.55 -4.49 -17.48
CA ILE A 238 -11.57 -5.94 -17.24
C ILE A 238 -12.84 -6.62 -17.79
N GLY A 239 -13.64 -5.90 -18.59
CA GLY A 239 -14.85 -6.44 -19.23
C GLY A 239 -16.13 -6.30 -18.42
N SER A 240 -17.27 -6.43 -19.09
CA SER A 240 -18.61 -6.39 -18.48
C SER A 240 -18.92 -7.64 -17.67
#